data_AF-A0A8X6HCX0-F1
#
_entry.id   AF-A0A8X6HCX0-F1
#
_cell.length_a   1.000
_cell.length_b   1.000
_cell.length_c   1.000
_cell.angle_alpha   90.00
_cell.angle_beta   90.00
_cell.angle_gamma   90.00
#
_symmetry.space_group_name_H-M   'P 1'
#
loop_
_entity.id
_entity.type
_entity.pdbx_description
1 polymer ?
#
loop_
_entity_poly.entity_id
_entity_poly.type
_entity_poly.pdbx_seq_one_letter_code
_entity_poly.pdbx_strand_id
1 'polypeptide(L)'
;MEQETRRKSNRIGMARLRASETLQDQETRRKSNSLQMMQTRISETAQNREMRLECQRNITSSSRMAIWKDKENAAYSYNPSINYKSDASCILGSMSITCQFCSAMKFKGEAPGLCCSGGKVHLPVLRDPPEPLHTLLSSDSVCAKLFRKNIR
;
A
#
# COMPACT_ATOMS: atom_id res chain seq x y z
N MET A 1 37.00 7.29 -21.93
CA MET A 1 37.12 7.89 -20.59
C MET A 1 36.94 9.41 -20.60
N GLU A 2 37.57 10.14 -21.53
CA GLU A 2 37.57 11.62 -21.57
C GLU A 2 36.20 12.29 -21.84
N GLN A 3 35.34 11.69 -22.66
CA GLN A 3 33.96 12.17 -22.84
C GLN A 3 33.11 12.03 -21.57
N GLU A 4 33.36 11.00 -20.78
CA GLU A 4 32.58 10.71 -19.59
C GLU A 4 32.98 11.64 -18.44
N THR A 5 34.28 11.93 -18.30
CA THR A 5 34.79 12.92 -17.35
C THR A 5 34.29 14.32 -17.69
N ARG A 6 34.25 14.69 -18.98
CA ARG A 6 33.65 15.96 -19.43
C ARG A 6 32.17 16.05 -19.10
N ARG A 7 31.39 14.99 -19.36
CA ARG A 7 29.95 14.96 -19.01
C ARG A 7 29.73 15.06 -17.49
N LYS A 8 30.57 14.40 -16.68
CA LYS A 8 30.53 14.51 -15.21
C LYS A 8 30.84 15.94 -14.75
N SER A 9 31.89 16.56 -15.29
CA SER A 9 32.25 17.95 -15.00
C SER A 9 31.12 18.93 -15.34
N ASN A 10 30.49 18.77 -16.52
CA ASN A 10 29.35 19.59 -16.92
C ASN A 10 28.13 19.41 -15.99
N ARG A 11 27.84 18.19 -15.55
CA ARG A 11 26.76 17.95 -14.56
C ARG A 11 27.03 18.66 -13.24
N ILE A 12 28.28 18.61 -12.77
CA ILE A 12 28.70 19.27 -11.52
C ILE A 12 28.60 20.80 -11.66
N GLY A 13 29.09 21.35 -12.77
CA GLY A 13 28.99 22.79 -13.06
C GLY A 13 27.55 23.28 -13.07
N MET A 14 26.66 22.59 -13.79
CA MET A 14 25.24 22.91 -13.82
C MET A 14 24.55 22.77 -12.46
N ALA A 15 24.96 21.80 -11.63
CA ALA A 15 24.42 21.66 -10.28
C ALA A 15 24.82 22.84 -9.38
N ARG A 16 26.09 23.30 -9.47
CA ARG A 16 26.56 24.48 -8.73
C ARG A 16 25.82 25.74 -9.15
N LEU A 17 25.63 25.96 -10.45
CA LEU A 17 24.88 27.11 -10.96
C LEU A 17 23.43 27.13 -10.46
N ARG A 18 22.76 25.97 -10.44
CA ARG A 18 21.40 25.84 -9.88
C ARG A 18 21.34 26.07 -8.38
N ALA A 19 22.39 25.73 -7.65
CA ALA A 19 22.47 25.95 -6.20
C ALA A 19 22.66 27.44 -5.85
N SER A 20 23.26 28.21 -6.76
CA SER A 20 23.40 29.67 -6.62
C SER A 20 22.24 30.48 -7.21
N GLU A 21 21.18 29.84 -7.74
CA GLU A 21 20.01 30.54 -8.28
C GLU A 21 19.25 31.31 -7.19
N THR A 22 18.79 32.51 -7.52
CA THR A 22 17.81 33.22 -6.67
C THR A 22 16.42 32.56 -6.78
N LEU A 23 15.51 32.88 -5.86
CA LEU A 23 14.12 32.40 -5.94
C LEU A 23 13.44 32.82 -7.24
N GLN A 24 13.70 34.05 -7.71
CA GLN A 24 13.14 34.58 -8.95
C GLN A 24 13.67 33.83 -10.18
N ASP A 25 14.98 33.54 -10.23
CA ASP A 25 15.59 32.75 -11.31
C ASP A 25 15.06 31.31 -11.31
N GLN A 26 14.87 30.73 -10.12
CA GLN A 26 14.31 29.39 -10.00
C GLN A 26 12.86 29.35 -10.52
N GLU A 27 12.06 30.36 -10.21
CA GLU A 27 10.66 30.44 -10.64
C GLU A 27 10.57 30.65 -12.16
N THR A 28 11.37 31.56 -12.73
CA THR A 28 11.39 31.77 -14.18
C THR A 28 11.83 30.51 -14.93
N ARG A 29 12.84 29.79 -14.43
CA ARG A 29 13.28 28.51 -15.00
C ARG A 29 12.20 27.43 -14.91
N ARG A 30 11.50 27.32 -13.78
CA ARG A 30 10.38 26.36 -13.63
C ARG A 30 9.22 26.68 -14.57
N LYS A 31 8.85 27.96 -14.70
CA LYS A 31 7.82 28.43 -15.64
C LYS A 31 8.22 28.12 -17.08
N SER A 32 9.44 28.48 -17.48
CA SER A 32 9.98 28.20 -18.82
C SER A 32 9.99 26.69 -19.14
N ASN A 33 10.49 25.87 -18.23
CA ASN A 33 10.51 24.41 -18.40
C ASN A 33 9.09 23.80 -18.48
N SER A 34 8.14 24.34 -17.70
CA SER A 34 6.73 23.93 -17.76
C SER A 34 6.10 24.28 -19.10
N LEU A 35 6.35 25.48 -19.64
CA LEU A 35 5.86 25.92 -20.95
C LEU A 35 6.44 25.06 -22.07
N GLN A 36 7.75 24.80 -22.03
CA GLN A 36 8.40 23.94 -23.01
C GLN A 36 7.80 22.52 -23.00
N MET A 37 7.63 21.93 -21.82
CA MET A 37 7.03 20.60 -21.68
C MET A 37 5.57 20.57 -22.17
N MET A 38 4.79 21.61 -21.91
CA MET A 38 3.43 21.75 -22.43
C MET A 38 3.44 21.80 -23.95
N GLN A 39 4.31 22.60 -24.56
CA GLN A 39 4.41 22.74 -26.00
C GLN A 39 4.82 21.42 -26.67
N THR A 40 5.79 20.70 -26.10
CA THR A 40 6.17 19.35 -26.57
C THR A 40 5.00 18.37 -26.52
N ARG A 41 4.15 18.43 -25.49
CA ARG A 41 2.96 17.57 -25.36
C ARG A 41 1.87 17.92 -26.38
N ILE A 42 1.72 19.20 -26.74
CA ILE A 42 0.74 19.64 -27.74
C ILE A 42 1.18 19.21 -29.14
N SER A 43 2.47 19.30 -29.45
CA SER A 43 3.03 18.87 -30.74
C SER A 43 3.32 17.35 -30.80
N GLU A 44 2.91 16.58 -29.80
CA GLU A 44 3.20 15.14 -29.69
C GLU A 44 2.35 14.35 -30.70
N THR A 45 2.97 13.40 -31.41
CA THR A 45 2.25 12.45 -32.25
C THR A 45 1.48 11.44 -31.39
N ALA A 46 0.44 10.81 -31.94
CA ALA A 46 -0.34 9.79 -31.22
C ALA A 46 0.54 8.64 -30.69
N GLN A 47 1.50 8.17 -31.51
CA GLN A 47 2.42 7.11 -31.13
C GLN A 47 3.33 7.52 -29.95
N ASN A 48 3.91 8.72 -29.99
CA ASN A 48 4.77 9.20 -28.90
C ASN A 48 3.98 9.40 -27.59
N ARG A 49 2.74 9.89 -27.71
CA ARG A 49 1.82 10.03 -26.58
C ARG A 49 1.52 8.69 -25.92
N GLU A 50 1.26 7.66 -26.72
CA GLU A 50 1.00 6.31 -26.21
C GLU A 50 2.21 5.73 -25.49
N MET A 51 3.40 5.80 -26.11
CA MET A 51 4.67 5.37 -25.50
C MET A 51 4.95 6.06 -24.16
N ARG A 52 4.71 7.38 -24.09
CA ARG A 52 4.89 8.14 -22.84
C ARG A 52 3.91 7.70 -21.76
N LEU A 53 2.64 7.50 -22.11
CA LEU A 53 1.61 7.03 -21.16
C LEU A 53 1.91 5.60 -20.68
N GLU A 54 2.38 4.73 -21.56
CA GLU A 54 2.81 3.38 -21.19
C GLU A 54 4.02 3.38 -20.27
N CYS A 55 5.06 4.15 -20.60
CA CYS A 55 6.21 4.33 -19.73
C CYS A 55 5.79 4.86 -18.34
N GLN A 56 4.89 5.85 -18.30
CA GLN A 56 4.33 6.37 -17.05
C GLN A 56 3.55 5.30 -16.25
N ARG A 57 2.73 4.47 -16.93
CA ARG A 57 2.02 3.35 -16.30
C ARG A 57 3.00 2.33 -15.72
N ASN A 58 4.07 2.01 -16.45
CA ASN A 58 5.08 1.05 -16.02
C ASN A 58 5.88 1.56 -14.82
N ILE A 59 6.30 2.83 -14.83
CA ILE A 59 7.02 3.45 -13.71
C ILE A 59 6.14 3.49 -12.46
N THR A 60 4.89 3.92 -12.60
CA THR A 60 3.96 4.00 -11.46
C THR A 60 3.60 2.62 -10.91
N SER A 61 3.41 1.63 -11.78
CA SER A 61 3.22 0.24 -11.38
C SER A 61 4.43 -0.31 -10.64
N SER A 62 5.63 -0.18 -11.22
CA SER A 62 6.88 -0.66 -10.63
C SER A 62 7.16 0.00 -9.27
N SER A 63 6.94 1.30 -9.16
CA SER A 63 7.13 2.04 -7.90
C SER A 63 6.18 1.54 -6.80
N ARG A 64 4.93 1.22 -7.13
CA ARG A 64 3.97 0.63 -6.17
C ARG A 64 4.38 -0.78 -5.75
N MET A 65 4.91 -1.58 -6.69
CA MET A 65 5.34 -2.95 -6.43
C MET A 65 6.70 -3.04 -5.74
N ALA A 66 7.50 -1.97 -5.74
CA ALA A 66 8.80 -1.93 -5.09
C ALA A 66 8.74 -2.29 -3.60
N ILE A 67 7.66 -1.89 -2.92
CA ILE A 67 7.41 -2.19 -1.49
C ILE A 67 7.22 -3.70 -1.25
N TRP A 68 6.74 -4.43 -2.27
CA TRP A 68 6.41 -5.85 -2.20
C TRP A 68 7.50 -6.74 -2.79
N LYS A 69 8.60 -6.17 -3.29
CA LYS A 69 9.63 -6.91 -4.02
C LYS A 69 10.36 -7.94 -3.14
N ASP A 70 10.59 -7.62 -1.88
CA ASP A 70 11.17 -8.52 -0.88
C ASP A 70 10.15 -9.53 -0.33
N LYS A 71 8.86 -9.22 -0.47
CA LYS A 71 7.71 -10.01 0.01
C LYS A 71 7.00 -10.75 -1.12
N GLU A 72 7.65 -10.89 -2.27
CA GLU A 72 7.09 -11.60 -3.42
C GLU A 72 6.78 -13.06 -3.02
N ASN A 73 5.52 -13.47 -3.23
CA ASN A 73 5.02 -14.79 -2.83
C ASN A 73 5.14 -15.12 -1.33
N ALA A 74 5.30 -14.12 -0.45
CA ALA A 74 5.40 -14.32 1.00
C ALA A 74 4.18 -15.05 1.60
N ALA A 75 3.02 -15.01 0.93
CA ALA A 75 1.83 -15.76 1.32
C ALA A 75 1.98 -17.28 1.11
N TYR A 76 2.80 -17.72 0.16
CA TYR A 76 3.04 -19.13 -0.16
C TYR A 76 4.33 -19.65 0.46
N SER A 77 5.36 -18.80 0.55
CA SER A 77 6.65 -19.12 1.15
C SER A 77 7.02 -18.06 2.17
N TYR A 78 6.68 -18.32 3.43
CA TYR A 78 6.99 -17.40 4.53
C TYR A 78 8.51 -17.31 4.73
N ASN A 79 9.06 -16.09 4.70
CA ASN A 79 10.48 -15.84 4.97
C ASN A 79 10.64 -15.22 6.38
N PRO A 80 11.07 -15.98 7.40
CA PRO A 80 11.20 -15.48 8.77
C PRO A 80 12.19 -14.32 8.94
N SER A 81 13.06 -14.09 7.97
CA SER A 81 14.05 -12.99 8.01
C SER A 81 13.41 -11.62 7.79
N ILE A 82 12.19 -11.58 7.24
CA ILE A 82 11.44 -10.34 7.00
C ILE A 82 10.63 -10.01 8.25
N ASN A 83 10.77 -8.79 8.76
CA ASN A 83 10.01 -8.34 9.92
C ASN A 83 8.60 -7.85 9.51
N TYR A 84 7.71 -8.79 9.19
CA TYR A 84 6.32 -8.49 8.81
C TYR A 84 5.54 -7.75 9.89
N LYS A 85 5.87 -7.95 11.17
CA LYS A 85 5.13 -7.37 12.30
C LYS A 85 5.25 -5.84 12.37
N SER A 86 6.43 -5.31 12.04
CA SER A 86 6.68 -3.86 12.03
C SER A 86 6.50 -3.23 10.65
N ASP A 87 6.29 -4.02 9.61
CA ASP A 87 6.16 -3.53 8.25
C ASP A 87 4.81 -2.84 8.04
N ALA A 88 4.83 -1.54 7.76
CA ALA A 88 3.62 -0.73 7.52
C ALA A 88 2.76 -1.27 6.36
N SER A 89 3.36 -1.97 5.39
CA SER A 89 2.62 -2.57 4.28
C SER A 89 1.83 -3.83 4.69
N CYS A 90 2.23 -4.48 5.79
CA CYS A 90 1.58 -5.67 6.34
C CYS A 90 0.59 -5.35 7.48
N ILE A 91 0.59 -4.13 8.00
CA ILE A 91 -0.28 -3.73 9.12
C ILE A 91 -1.68 -3.36 8.57
N LEU A 92 -2.68 -4.20 8.86
CA LEU A 92 -4.09 -3.96 8.50
C LEU A 92 -4.76 -2.87 9.36
N GLY A 93 -4.20 -2.57 10.52
CA GLY A 93 -4.75 -1.62 11.50
C GLY A 93 -5.80 -2.25 12.43
N SER A 94 -6.51 -1.41 13.18
CA SER A 94 -7.59 -1.86 14.07
C SER A 94 -8.90 -2.06 13.31
N MET A 95 -9.66 -3.07 13.74
CA MET A 95 -11.01 -3.35 13.25
C MET A 95 -11.97 -2.36 13.93
N SER A 96 -12.06 -1.13 13.40
CA SER A 96 -12.77 -0.01 14.05
C SER A 96 -14.03 0.45 13.32
N ILE A 97 -14.33 -0.15 12.17
CA ILE A 97 -15.47 0.25 11.34
C ILE A 97 -16.58 -0.77 11.50
N THR A 98 -17.81 -0.34 11.75
CA THR A 98 -18.96 -1.25 11.84
C THR A 98 -19.72 -1.27 10.52
N CYS A 99 -20.06 -2.47 10.03
CA CYS A 99 -20.91 -2.64 8.88
C CYS A 99 -22.34 -2.18 9.17
N GLN A 100 -22.87 -1.27 8.36
CA GLN A 100 -24.26 -0.80 8.51
C GLN A 100 -25.32 -1.89 8.27
N PHE A 101 -24.99 -2.97 7.56
CA PHE A 101 -25.96 -4.01 7.19
C PHE A 101 -26.01 -5.21 8.14
N CYS A 102 -24.85 -5.66 8.60
CA CYS A 102 -24.74 -6.87 9.44
C CYS A 102 -24.07 -6.62 10.79
N SER A 103 -23.74 -5.37 11.11
CA SER A 103 -23.03 -4.96 12.35
C SER A 103 -21.66 -5.63 12.57
N ALA A 104 -21.13 -6.35 11.58
CA ALA A 104 -19.78 -6.88 11.64
C ALA A 104 -18.75 -5.75 11.73
N MET A 105 -17.75 -5.90 12.59
CA MET A 105 -16.59 -5.02 12.60
C MET A 105 -15.78 -5.21 11.29
N LYS A 106 -15.02 -4.21 10.87
CA LYS A 106 -14.25 -4.17 9.62
C LYS A 106 -12.97 -3.37 9.79
N PHE A 107 -12.00 -3.66 8.94
CA PHE A 107 -10.81 -2.82 8.78
C PHE A 107 -11.12 -1.63 7.89
N LYS A 108 -10.41 -0.51 8.11
CA LYS A 108 -10.57 0.71 7.31
C LYS A 108 -10.28 0.51 5.81
N GLY A 109 -9.34 -0.38 5.49
CA GLY A 109 -8.95 -0.71 4.10
C GLY A 109 -9.73 -1.86 3.47
N GLU A 110 -10.73 -2.41 4.16
CA GLU A 110 -11.49 -3.56 3.69
C GLU A 110 -12.43 -3.19 2.53
N ALA A 111 -12.54 -4.06 1.52
CA ALA A 111 -13.42 -3.83 0.40
C ALA A 111 -14.90 -3.75 0.85
N PRO A 112 -15.72 -2.87 0.25
CA PRO A 112 -17.12 -2.78 0.59
C PRO A 112 -17.83 -4.11 0.34
N GLY A 113 -18.58 -4.57 1.33
CA GLY A 113 -19.35 -5.81 1.23
C GLY A 113 -18.57 -7.09 1.48
N LEU A 114 -17.28 -7.07 1.83
CA LEU A 114 -16.54 -8.31 2.13
C LEU A 114 -17.22 -9.15 3.24
N CYS A 115 -17.84 -8.50 4.22
CA CYS A 115 -18.52 -9.17 5.33
C CYS A 115 -19.94 -9.69 5.01
N CYS A 116 -20.67 -9.12 4.05
CA CYS A 116 -22.11 -9.40 3.87
C CYS A 116 -22.64 -9.19 2.44
N SER A 117 -21.76 -9.03 1.47
CA SER A 117 -22.06 -8.71 0.07
C SER A 117 -23.02 -7.52 -0.07
N GLY A 118 -22.84 -6.49 0.77
CA GLY A 118 -23.72 -5.30 0.79
C GLY A 118 -25.08 -5.54 1.43
N GLY A 119 -25.19 -6.49 2.36
CA GLY A 119 -26.42 -6.80 3.09
C GLY A 119 -27.20 -7.98 2.52
N LYS A 120 -26.71 -8.60 1.45
CA LYS A 120 -27.32 -9.79 0.84
C LYS A 120 -27.12 -11.06 1.67
N VAL A 121 -26.06 -11.10 2.46
CA VAL A 121 -25.78 -12.22 3.37
C VAL A 121 -26.17 -11.80 4.78
N HIS A 122 -27.18 -12.47 5.34
CA HIS A 122 -27.55 -12.35 6.73
C HIS A 122 -27.12 -13.64 7.45
N LEU A 123 -26.10 -13.53 8.30
CA LEU A 123 -25.67 -14.65 9.12
C LEU A 123 -26.67 -14.84 10.27
N PRO A 124 -27.16 -16.06 10.52
CA PRO A 124 -27.95 -16.35 11.70
C PRO A 124 -27.16 -16.00 12.96
N VAL A 125 -27.87 -15.57 14.01
CA VAL A 125 -27.27 -15.40 15.33
C VAL A 125 -26.71 -16.75 15.78
N LEU A 126 -25.43 -16.76 16.16
CA LEU A 126 -24.82 -17.95 16.74
C LEU A 126 -25.55 -18.29 18.04
N ARG A 127 -26.15 -19.48 18.08
CA ARG A 127 -26.79 -19.99 19.29
C ARG A 127 -25.73 -20.30 20.33
N ASP A 128 -26.10 -20.17 21.60
CA ASP A 128 -25.24 -20.59 22.69
C ASP A 128 -24.86 -22.07 22.53
N PRO A 129 -23.62 -22.43 22.85
CA PRO A 129 -23.21 -23.83 22.83
C PRO A 129 -24.11 -24.67 23.75
N PRO A 130 -24.38 -25.94 23.45
CA PRO A 130 -25.13 -26.81 24.35
C PRO A 130 -24.31 -27.13 25.61
N GLU A 131 -24.98 -27.52 26.70
CA GLU A 131 -24.30 -28.09 27.86
C GLU A 131 -23.71 -29.48 27.54
N PRO A 132 -22.54 -29.84 28.10
CA PRO A 132 -21.74 -29.14 29.12
C PRO A 132 -20.78 -28.07 28.57
N LEU A 133 -20.74 -27.87 27.25
CA LEU A 133 -19.72 -27.03 26.60
C LEU A 133 -19.88 -25.55 26.99
N HIS A 134 -21.11 -25.07 27.11
CA HIS A 134 -21.38 -23.72 27.59
C HIS A 134 -20.82 -23.46 28.99
N THR A 135 -21.06 -24.35 29.95
CA THR A 135 -20.44 -24.25 31.29
C THR A 135 -18.91 -24.28 31.22
N LEU A 136 -18.33 -25.13 30.38
CA LEU A 136 -16.87 -25.25 30.25
C LEU A 136 -16.21 -24.01 29.61
N LEU A 137 -16.91 -23.29 28.74
CA LEU A 137 -16.40 -22.10 28.08
C LEU A 137 -16.64 -20.81 28.89
N SER A 138 -17.77 -20.72 29.60
CA SER A 138 -18.21 -19.49 30.26
C SER A 138 -17.94 -19.45 31.76
N SER A 139 -17.92 -20.60 32.46
CA SER A 139 -17.82 -20.61 33.93
C SER A 139 -16.40 -20.46 34.46
N ASP A 140 -16.26 -19.98 35.70
CA ASP A 140 -14.99 -19.86 36.42
C ASP A 140 -14.60 -21.07 37.27
N SER A 141 -15.28 -22.20 37.06
CA SER A 141 -14.95 -23.46 37.72
C SER A 141 -13.52 -23.92 37.37
N VAL A 142 -12.89 -24.68 38.28
CA VAL A 142 -11.56 -25.26 38.05
C VAL A 142 -11.56 -26.12 36.78
N CYS A 143 -12.62 -26.90 36.57
CA CYS A 143 -12.81 -27.72 35.37
C CYS A 143 -12.88 -26.88 34.10
N ALA A 144 -13.63 -25.77 34.08
CA ALA A 144 -13.72 -24.87 32.94
C ALA A 144 -12.40 -24.16 32.64
N LYS A 145 -11.65 -23.75 33.66
CA LYS A 145 -10.30 -23.15 33.49
C LYS A 145 -9.32 -24.17 32.93
N LEU A 146 -9.32 -25.40 33.44
CA LEU A 146 -8.50 -26.49 32.93
C LEU A 146 -8.88 -26.85 31.49
N PHE A 147 -10.17 -26.92 31.18
CA PHE A 147 -10.66 -27.15 29.82
C PHE A 147 -10.13 -26.07 28.86
N ARG A 148 -10.40 -24.78 29.15
CA ARG A 148 -9.94 -23.65 28.32
C ARG A 148 -8.42 -23.59 28.14
N LYS A 149 -7.65 -24.07 29.11
CA LYS A 149 -6.17 -24.16 29.03
C LYS A 149 -5.68 -25.29 28.13
N ASN A 150 -6.45 -26.38 27.98
CA ASN A 150 -6.01 -27.60 27.30
C ASN A 150 -6.69 -27.86 25.95
N ILE A 151 -7.77 -27.17 25.62
CA ILE A 151 -8.33 -27.19 24.27
C ILE A 151 -7.37 -26.48 23.32
N ARG A 152 -6.84 -27.21 22.32
CA ARG A 152 -5.98 -26.71 21.25
C ARG A 152 -6.69 -26.88 19.92
#